data_AF-A0A847G859-F1
#
_entry.id   AF-A0A847G859-F1
#
_cell.length_a   1.000
_cell.length_b   1.000
_cell.length_c   1.000
_cell.angle_alpha   90.00
_cell.angle_beta   90.00
_cell.angle_gamma   90.00
#
_symmetry.space_group_name_H-M   'P 1'
#
loop_
_entity.id
_entity.type
_entity.pdbx_description
1 polymer ?
#
loop_
_entity_poly.entity_id
_entity_poly.type
_entity_poly.pdbx_seq_one_letter_code
_entity_poly.pdbx_strand_id
1 'polypeptide(L)'
;GGTHLGESWANAKNLYEEGLFKDTEGMEEDQVSYIITDEDRFININAAPQEILEELDMLNRSLVRRIMARREKEELPGEGISYFQSLEELRYLRGVDDDAWFGTKRQAGLKDLLTVWGDARININTASREVLEAVPGTRTGDLDALFQYRAGSDGKLNTKDDRGFRDMEDLTVKTGILGATREAFDRFCKCESSFFKITGLATRRKGNIRAVCSAIMGWSEDGPVIIEWQEKTLGS
;
A
#
# COMPACT_ATOMS: atom_id res chain seq x y z
N GLY A 1 -8.37 10.71 12.84
CA GLY A 1 -7.09 11.36 12.49
C GLY A 1 -7.23 11.82 11.08
N GLY A 2 -6.13 11.92 10.33
CA GLY A 2 -6.22 11.71 8.89
C GLY A 2 -6.38 10.23 8.57
N THR A 3 -6.47 9.90 7.29
CA THR A 3 -6.76 8.55 6.75
C THR A 3 -6.02 7.43 7.51
N HIS A 4 -6.76 6.52 8.18
CA HIS A 4 -6.21 5.47 9.04
C HIS A 4 -7.03 4.18 9.07
N LEU A 5 -6.45 3.11 9.63
CA LEU A 5 -7.01 1.74 9.57
C LEU A 5 -8.14 1.45 10.57
N GLY A 6 -8.38 2.36 11.52
CA GLY A 6 -9.53 2.27 12.44
C GLY A 6 -10.83 2.72 11.79
N GLU A 7 -10.76 3.29 10.58
CA GLU A 7 -11.94 3.73 9.84
C GLU A 7 -12.71 2.55 9.22
N SER A 8 -14.00 2.78 8.97
CA SER A 8 -14.89 1.74 8.46
C SER A 8 -14.53 1.26 7.05
N TRP A 9 -13.84 2.08 6.25
CA TRP A 9 -13.41 1.72 4.89
C TRP A 9 -12.31 0.67 4.87
N ALA A 10 -11.43 0.64 5.88
CA ALA A 10 -10.28 -0.25 5.94
C ALA A 10 -10.64 -1.69 6.32
N ASN A 11 -11.88 -1.91 6.77
CA ASN A 11 -12.39 -3.22 7.15
C ASN A 11 -13.05 -3.89 5.94
N ALA A 12 -12.73 -5.17 5.73
CA ALA A 12 -13.42 -5.95 4.71
C ALA A 12 -14.93 -5.99 4.99
N LYS A 13 -15.74 -5.77 3.96
CA LYS A 13 -17.20 -5.80 4.06
C LYS A 13 -17.78 -6.93 3.23
N ASN A 14 -18.74 -7.66 3.81
CA ASN A 14 -19.50 -8.69 3.13
C ASN A 14 -20.76 -8.06 2.51
N LEU A 15 -20.91 -8.17 1.19
CA LEU A 15 -22.00 -7.53 0.45
C LEU A 15 -23.37 -8.18 0.68
N TYR A 16 -23.43 -9.41 1.20
CA TYR A 16 -24.67 -10.01 1.69
C TYR A 16 -25.11 -9.35 3.00
N GLU A 17 -24.18 -9.14 3.94
CA GLU A 17 -24.45 -8.49 5.22
C GLU A 17 -24.85 -7.01 5.04
N GLU A 18 -24.29 -6.35 4.02
CA GLU A 18 -24.66 -4.99 3.63
C GLU A 18 -26.01 -4.91 2.89
N GLY A 19 -26.67 -6.05 2.62
CA GLY A 19 -27.97 -6.11 1.94
C GLY A 19 -27.93 -5.74 0.45
N LEU A 20 -26.73 -5.72 -0.16
CA LEU A 20 -26.54 -5.41 -1.58
C LEU A 20 -26.76 -6.65 -2.46
N PHE A 21 -26.55 -7.84 -1.91
CA PHE A 21 -26.90 -9.12 -2.54
C PHE A 21 -27.93 -9.87 -1.72
N LYS A 22 -28.74 -10.69 -2.40
CA LYS A 22 -29.71 -11.58 -1.75
C LYS A 22 -29.09 -12.96 -1.57
N ASP A 23 -29.33 -13.56 -0.41
CA ASP A 23 -29.04 -14.97 -0.20
C ASP A 23 -29.74 -15.80 -1.28
N THR A 24 -28.94 -16.62 -1.96
CA THR A 24 -29.40 -17.50 -3.02
C THR A 24 -29.20 -18.93 -2.54
N GLU A 25 -30.25 -19.74 -2.67
CA GLU A 25 -30.21 -21.16 -2.28
C GLU A 25 -29.04 -21.88 -2.98
N GLY A 26 -28.20 -22.56 -2.21
CA GLY A 26 -26.98 -23.23 -2.68
C GLY A 26 -25.72 -22.35 -2.73
N MET A 27 -25.77 -21.12 -2.21
CA MET A 27 -24.61 -20.21 -2.07
C MET A 27 -24.29 -19.88 -0.61
N GLU A 28 -24.76 -20.66 0.35
CA GLU A 28 -24.62 -20.39 1.79
C GLU A 28 -23.16 -20.44 2.28
N GLU A 29 -22.30 -21.16 1.56
CA GLU A 29 -20.86 -21.26 1.83
C GLU A 29 -20.03 -20.35 0.91
N ASP A 30 -20.69 -19.51 0.10
CA ASP A 30 -20.04 -18.57 -0.81
C ASP A 30 -20.14 -17.14 -0.28
N GLN A 31 -19.15 -16.31 -0.62
CA GLN A 31 -19.02 -14.93 -0.13
C GLN A 31 -18.85 -13.97 -1.29
N VAL A 32 -19.40 -12.77 -1.12
CA VAL A 32 -19.07 -11.61 -1.94
C VAL A 32 -18.62 -10.53 -0.97
N SER A 33 -17.37 -10.11 -1.09
CA SER A 33 -16.77 -9.13 -0.19
C SER A 33 -15.92 -8.14 -0.95
N TYR A 34 -15.64 -7.00 -0.34
CA TYR A 34 -14.59 -6.11 -0.80
C TYR A 34 -13.76 -5.58 0.36
N ILE A 35 -12.54 -5.20 0.04
CA ILE A 35 -11.64 -4.47 0.92
C ILE A 35 -11.09 -3.25 0.18
N ILE A 36 -10.94 -2.15 0.90
CA ILE A 36 -10.29 -0.96 0.38
C ILE A 36 -8.91 -0.88 1.04
N THR A 37 -7.88 -0.81 0.22
CA THR A 37 -6.49 -0.66 0.64
C THR A 37 -6.04 0.76 0.29
N ASP A 38 -5.43 1.44 1.24
CA ASP A 38 -4.72 2.69 0.98
C ASP A 38 -3.45 2.41 0.16
N GLU A 39 -3.34 2.96 -1.05
CA GLU A 39 -2.15 2.77 -1.90
C GLU A 39 -0.98 3.66 -1.47
N ASP A 40 -1.25 4.78 -0.80
CA ASP A 40 -0.19 5.65 -0.26
C ASP A 40 0.52 5.02 0.94
N ARG A 41 0.08 3.85 1.41
CA ARG A 41 0.76 3.07 2.44
C ARG A 41 2.05 2.41 1.95
N PHE A 42 2.27 2.37 0.64
CA PHE A 42 3.39 1.71 -0.03
C PHE A 42 4.39 2.72 -0.61
N ILE A 43 5.59 2.25 -0.94
CA ILE A 43 6.62 3.06 -1.61
C ILE A 43 6.35 3.07 -3.12
N ASN A 44 6.12 4.26 -3.68
CA ASN A 44 5.84 4.40 -5.11
C ASN A 44 7.12 4.23 -5.95
N ILE A 45 7.22 3.17 -6.76
CA ILE A 45 8.39 2.87 -7.60
C ILE A 45 8.51 3.75 -8.85
N ASN A 46 7.56 4.62 -9.15
CA ASN A 46 7.68 5.62 -10.21
C ASN A 46 8.22 6.96 -9.69
N ALA A 47 8.02 7.27 -8.41
CA ALA A 47 8.25 8.62 -7.89
C ALA A 47 9.09 8.70 -6.60
N ALA A 48 9.23 7.62 -5.81
CA ALA A 48 9.95 7.66 -4.54
C ALA A 48 11.43 8.04 -4.74
N PRO A 49 12.00 8.92 -3.91
CA PRO A 49 13.42 9.28 -3.96
C PRO A 49 14.34 8.06 -3.94
N GLN A 50 15.48 8.13 -4.64
CA GLN A 50 16.45 7.04 -4.74
C GLN A 50 16.88 6.54 -3.35
N GLU A 51 17.08 7.45 -2.41
CA GLU A 51 17.47 7.14 -1.02
C GLU A 51 16.47 6.21 -0.31
N ILE A 52 15.16 6.31 -0.56
CA ILE A 52 14.17 5.37 0.01
C ILE A 52 14.34 3.97 -0.61
N LEU A 53 14.56 3.90 -1.92
CA LEU A 53 14.73 2.61 -2.61
C LEU A 53 16.02 1.90 -2.19
N GLU A 54 17.06 2.67 -1.84
CA GLU A 54 18.34 2.14 -1.39
C GLU A 54 18.29 1.54 0.03
N GLU A 55 17.30 1.91 0.85
CA GLU A 55 17.06 1.29 2.17
C GLU A 55 16.36 -0.08 2.08
N LEU A 56 15.83 -0.45 0.91
CA LEU A 56 15.23 -1.77 0.72
C LEU A 56 16.33 -2.80 0.40
N ASP A 57 16.71 -3.65 1.35
CA ASP A 57 17.75 -4.69 1.15
C ASP A 57 17.53 -5.60 -0.08
N MET A 58 16.27 -5.81 -0.50
CA MET A 58 15.89 -6.61 -1.66
C MET A 58 16.25 -5.90 -2.98
N LEU A 59 16.39 -4.58 -2.97
CA LEU A 59 16.79 -3.77 -4.11
C LEU A 59 18.30 -3.50 -4.08
N ASN A 60 19.07 -4.40 -4.69
CA ASN A 60 20.50 -4.12 -4.87
C ASN A 60 20.73 -2.84 -5.72
N ARG A 61 21.89 -2.21 -5.56
CA ARG A 61 22.27 -0.97 -6.29
C ARG A 61 22.10 -1.04 -7.81
N SER A 62 22.26 -2.22 -8.41
CA SER A 62 22.09 -2.39 -9.85
C SER A 62 20.62 -2.32 -10.25
N LEU A 63 19.73 -2.87 -9.43
CA LEU A 63 18.29 -2.84 -9.63
C LEU A 63 17.73 -1.42 -9.39
N VAL A 64 18.15 -0.75 -8.31
CA VAL A 64 17.81 0.66 -8.07
C VAL A 64 18.20 1.53 -9.27
N ARG A 65 19.43 1.36 -9.80
CA ARG A 65 19.87 2.08 -11.00
C ARG A 65 18.99 1.82 -12.22
N ARG A 66 18.50 0.59 -12.40
CA ARG A 66 17.58 0.26 -13.51
C ARG A 66 16.22 0.93 -13.33
N ILE A 67 15.69 0.94 -12.11
CA ILE A 67 14.46 1.65 -11.77
C ILE A 67 14.61 3.14 -12.07
N MET A 68 15.68 3.77 -11.57
CA MET A 68 15.95 5.20 -11.81
C MET A 68 16.14 5.50 -13.31
N ALA A 69 16.90 4.67 -14.03
CA ALA A 69 17.09 4.85 -15.47
C ALA A 69 15.76 4.80 -16.24
N ARG A 70 14.84 3.92 -15.85
CA ARG A 70 13.51 3.81 -16.47
C ARG A 70 12.63 5.03 -16.21
N ARG A 71 12.83 5.74 -15.10
CA ARG A 71 12.13 6.99 -14.77
C ARG A 71 12.70 8.23 -15.47
N GLU A 72 13.93 8.16 -15.97
CA GLU A 72 14.67 9.34 -16.44
C GLU A 72 14.96 9.31 -17.95
N LYS A 73 14.94 8.13 -18.57
CA LYS A 73 15.38 7.94 -19.95
C LYS A 73 14.26 7.37 -20.81
N GLU A 74 14.13 7.94 -22.01
CA GLU A 74 13.32 7.34 -23.06
C GLU A 74 13.97 6.03 -23.50
N GLU A 75 13.18 4.96 -23.61
CA GLU A 75 13.65 3.70 -24.19
C GLU A 75 13.74 3.79 -25.71
N LEU A 76 12.82 4.54 -26.31
CA LEU A 76 12.73 4.79 -27.75
C LEU A 76 12.63 6.30 -28.01
N PRO A 77 13.46 6.87 -28.91
CA PRO A 77 13.42 8.29 -29.20
C PRO A 77 12.04 8.76 -29.64
N GLY A 78 11.46 9.71 -28.90
CA GLY A 78 10.18 10.33 -29.22
C GLY A 78 8.95 9.64 -28.61
N GLU A 79 9.12 8.56 -27.85
CA GLU A 79 8.01 7.91 -27.11
C GLU A 79 7.87 8.41 -25.66
N GLY A 80 8.82 9.24 -25.19
CA GLY A 80 8.85 9.71 -23.81
C GLY A 80 9.32 8.65 -22.81
N ILE A 81 9.16 8.97 -21.52
CA ILE A 81 9.56 8.09 -20.41
C ILE A 81 8.46 7.05 -20.17
N SER A 82 8.83 5.77 -20.19
CA SER A 82 7.93 4.64 -19.94
C SER A 82 7.99 4.21 -18.48
N TYR A 83 7.11 4.79 -17.66
CA TYR A 83 6.94 4.40 -16.25
C TYR A 83 6.37 2.98 -16.09
N PHE A 84 6.56 2.39 -14.92
CA PHE A 84 5.94 1.11 -14.57
C PHE A 84 4.42 1.29 -14.52
N GLN A 85 3.67 0.50 -15.30
CA GLN A 85 2.21 0.52 -15.32
C GLN A 85 1.63 -0.50 -14.35
N SER A 86 2.38 -1.58 -14.09
CA SER A 86 2.05 -2.57 -13.07
C SER A 86 3.29 -2.90 -12.24
N LEU A 87 3.07 -3.30 -10.99
CA LEU A 87 4.19 -3.67 -10.13
C LEU A 87 4.86 -4.96 -10.63
N GLU A 88 4.10 -5.86 -11.26
CA GLU A 88 4.59 -7.11 -11.84
C GLU A 88 5.70 -6.91 -12.87
N GLU A 89 5.76 -5.74 -13.53
CA GLU A 89 6.85 -5.41 -14.44
C GLU A 89 8.22 -5.43 -13.77
N LEU A 90 8.28 -5.11 -12.47
CA LEU A 90 9.52 -5.17 -11.69
C LEU A 90 10.10 -6.59 -11.68
N ARG A 91 9.25 -7.63 -11.67
CA ARG A 91 9.67 -9.03 -11.66
C ARG A 91 10.45 -9.42 -12.92
N TYR A 92 10.25 -8.72 -14.03
CA TYR A 92 10.99 -8.97 -15.27
C TYR A 92 12.36 -8.26 -15.30
N LEU A 93 12.65 -7.37 -14.34
CA LEU A 93 13.97 -6.80 -14.25
C LEU A 93 14.96 -7.84 -13.74
N ARG A 94 16.10 -7.95 -14.44
CA ARG A 94 17.20 -8.83 -14.03
C ARG A 94 17.59 -8.53 -12.57
N GLY A 95 17.70 -9.57 -11.76
CA GLY A 95 18.10 -9.47 -10.36
C GLY A 95 16.95 -9.34 -9.36
N VAL A 96 15.70 -9.47 -9.81
CA VAL A 96 14.56 -9.75 -8.93
C VAL A 96 14.33 -11.27 -8.96
N ASP A 97 14.60 -11.94 -7.85
CA ASP A 97 14.26 -13.35 -7.66
C ASP A 97 12.94 -13.51 -6.89
N ASP A 98 12.50 -14.76 -6.73
CA ASP A 98 11.23 -15.06 -6.07
C ASP A 98 11.25 -14.69 -4.58
N ASP A 99 12.40 -14.78 -3.90
CA ASP A 99 12.54 -14.39 -2.50
C ASP A 99 12.44 -12.86 -2.35
N ALA A 100 13.06 -12.08 -3.24
CA ALA A 100 12.90 -10.63 -3.28
C ALA A 100 11.46 -10.24 -3.59
N TRP A 101 10.81 -10.91 -4.56
CA TRP A 101 9.47 -10.57 -4.99
C TRP A 101 8.38 -10.96 -3.98
N PHE A 102 8.38 -12.23 -3.54
CA PHE A 102 7.37 -12.78 -2.64
C PHE A 102 7.70 -12.62 -1.16
N GLY A 103 8.95 -12.30 -0.83
CA GLY A 103 9.43 -12.26 0.53
C GLY A 103 9.78 -13.65 1.06
N THR A 104 10.19 -13.67 2.32
CA THR A 104 10.48 -14.90 3.08
C THR A 104 9.64 -14.93 4.35
N LYS A 105 9.80 -15.99 5.17
CA LYS A 105 9.13 -16.05 6.48
C LYS A 105 9.53 -14.90 7.44
N ARG A 106 10.62 -14.19 7.16
CA ARG A 106 11.20 -13.17 8.05
C ARG A 106 11.20 -11.77 7.44
N GLN A 107 10.86 -11.64 6.16
CA GLN A 107 11.03 -10.40 5.41
C GLN A 107 9.90 -10.28 4.39
N ALA A 108 9.24 -9.13 4.35
CA ALA A 108 8.22 -8.82 3.37
C ALA A 108 8.81 -8.82 1.95
N GLY A 109 8.01 -9.21 0.95
CA GLY A 109 8.41 -9.13 -0.45
C GLY A 109 8.22 -7.75 -1.03
N LEU A 110 8.90 -7.45 -2.14
CA LEU A 110 8.73 -6.20 -2.88
C LEU A 110 7.26 -5.93 -3.25
N LYS A 111 6.50 -6.98 -3.56
CA LYS A 111 5.07 -6.89 -3.89
C LYS A 111 4.20 -6.36 -2.73
N ASP A 112 4.69 -6.48 -1.49
CA ASP A 112 3.97 -6.13 -0.26
C ASP A 112 4.43 -4.75 0.29
N LEU A 113 5.46 -4.15 -0.32
CA LEU A 113 6.07 -2.88 0.12
C LEU A 113 5.93 -1.75 -0.90
N LEU A 114 5.75 -2.10 -2.17
CA LEU A 114 5.80 -1.17 -3.29
C LEU A 114 4.44 -1.00 -3.97
N THR A 115 4.29 0.14 -4.66
CA THR A 115 3.18 0.42 -5.57
C THR A 115 3.68 1.18 -6.79
N VAL A 116 2.88 1.25 -7.85
CA VAL A 116 3.10 2.16 -9.00
C VAL A 116 2.21 3.40 -8.94
N TRP A 117 1.27 3.44 -7.98
CA TRP A 117 0.28 4.49 -7.77
C TRP A 117 0.64 5.36 -6.56
N GLY A 118 0.10 6.57 -6.45
CA GLY A 118 0.45 7.49 -5.35
C GLY A 118 1.31 8.68 -5.76
N ASP A 119 1.50 9.59 -4.81
CA ASP A 119 2.23 10.87 -4.98
C ASP A 119 3.65 10.85 -4.40
N ALA A 120 4.21 9.64 -4.22
CA ALA A 120 5.50 9.38 -3.60
C ALA A 120 5.61 9.67 -2.09
N ARG A 121 4.55 10.20 -1.44
CA ARG A 121 4.53 10.37 0.00
C ARG A 121 3.82 9.21 0.67
N ILE A 122 4.43 8.69 1.72
CA ILE A 122 3.95 7.51 2.45
C ILE A 122 2.97 7.93 3.54
N ASN A 123 1.77 7.36 3.57
CA ASN A 123 0.83 7.58 4.67
C ASN A 123 1.28 6.84 5.94
N ILE A 124 1.73 7.57 6.96
CA ILE A 124 2.24 6.99 8.21
C ILE A 124 1.18 6.24 9.02
N ASN A 125 -0.09 6.58 8.83
CA ASN A 125 -1.21 6.01 9.57
C ASN A 125 -1.55 4.60 9.11
N THR A 126 -1.15 4.24 7.89
CA THR A 126 -1.51 2.98 7.23
C THR A 126 -0.28 2.18 6.80
N ALA A 127 0.87 2.80 6.56
CA ALA A 127 2.10 2.12 6.17
C ALA A 127 2.49 0.98 7.12
N SER A 128 3.10 -0.07 6.58
CA SER A 128 3.66 -1.14 7.42
C SER A 128 4.94 -0.66 8.12
N ARG A 129 5.44 -1.46 9.06
CA ARG A 129 6.68 -1.14 9.75
C ARG A 129 7.85 -1.13 8.77
N GLU A 130 7.91 -2.15 7.92
CA GLU A 130 8.95 -2.34 6.92
C GLU A 130 9.00 -1.17 5.92
N VAL A 131 7.84 -0.62 5.53
CA VAL A 131 7.78 0.58 4.68
C VAL A 131 8.35 1.81 5.41
N LEU A 132 8.01 1.99 6.69
CA LEU A 132 8.52 3.13 7.46
C LEU A 132 10.01 2.98 7.84
N GLU A 133 10.50 1.76 8.01
CA GLU A 133 11.92 1.47 8.20
C GLU A 133 12.74 1.81 6.96
N ALA A 134 12.16 1.74 5.76
CA ALA A 134 12.79 2.18 4.52
C ALA A 134 12.85 3.71 4.37
N VAL A 135 12.28 4.49 5.29
CA VAL A 135 12.41 5.95 5.29
C VAL A 135 13.74 6.34 5.95
N PRO A 136 14.66 7.00 5.22
CA PRO A 136 16.00 7.31 5.75
C PRO A 136 15.93 8.22 6.98
N GLY A 137 16.71 7.90 8.01
CA GLY A 137 16.77 8.67 9.26
C GLY A 137 15.70 8.31 10.30
N THR A 138 14.86 7.30 10.02
CA THR A 138 13.98 6.72 11.03
C THR A 138 14.77 5.92 12.06
N ARG A 139 14.25 5.88 13.30
CA ARG A 139 14.83 5.11 14.41
C ARG A 139 13.81 4.11 14.92
N THR A 140 14.26 2.90 15.26
CA THR A 140 13.38 1.83 15.75
C THR A 140 12.51 2.26 16.93
N GLY A 141 13.09 2.94 17.92
CA GLY A 141 12.33 3.40 19.09
C GLY A 141 11.26 4.45 18.77
N ASP A 142 11.49 5.30 17.77
CA ASP A 142 10.50 6.27 17.31
C ASP A 142 9.36 5.55 16.55
N LEU A 143 9.70 4.54 15.74
CA LEU A 143 8.69 3.68 15.11
C LEU A 143 7.88 2.90 16.15
N ASP A 144 8.50 2.42 17.23
CA ASP A 144 7.79 1.73 18.32
C ASP A 144 6.75 2.64 18.97
N ALA A 145 7.10 3.90 19.28
CA ALA A 145 6.15 4.89 19.79
C ALA A 145 5.01 5.18 18.81
N LEU A 146 5.33 5.29 17.51
CA LEU A 146 4.36 5.50 16.43
C LEU A 146 3.37 4.33 16.36
N PHE A 147 3.85 3.09 16.31
CA PHE A 147 3.00 1.91 16.20
C PHE A 147 2.20 1.63 17.47
N GLN A 148 2.78 1.90 18.65
CA GLN A 148 2.06 1.81 19.92
C GLN A 148 0.88 2.78 19.95
N TYR A 149 1.05 4.01 19.46
CA TYR A 149 -0.06 4.95 19.36
C TYR A 149 -1.11 4.49 18.34
N ARG A 150 -0.68 3.98 17.17
CA ARG A 150 -1.57 3.48 16.12
C ARG A 150 -2.44 2.34 16.61
N ALA A 151 -1.89 1.40 17.37
CA ALA A 151 -2.56 0.19 17.86
C ALA A 151 -3.66 0.45 18.93
N GLY A 152 -4.00 1.71 19.20
CA GLY A 152 -5.17 2.04 20.00
C GLY A 152 -5.09 1.56 21.44
N SER A 153 -6.25 1.21 21.99
CA SER A 153 -6.41 0.79 23.38
C SER A 153 -6.20 -0.71 23.59
N ASP A 154 -6.46 -1.52 22.56
CA ASP A 154 -6.29 -2.97 22.63
C ASP A 154 -4.85 -3.42 22.35
N GLY A 155 -4.00 -2.51 21.85
CA GLY A 155 -2.59 -2.75 21.58
C GLY A 155 -2.35 -3.62 20.34
N LYS A 156 -3.36 -3.78 19.47
CA LYS A 156 -3.29 -4.55 18.24
C LYS A 156 -3.49 -3.63 17.04
N LEU A 157 -2.69 -3.84 16.01
CA LEU A 157 -2.84 -3.11 14.74
C LEU A 157 -3.93 -3.75 13.87
N ASN A 158 -4.50 -2.95 12.98
CA ASN A 158 -5.56 -3.32 12.04
C ASN A 158 -6.87 -3.70 12.74
N THR A 159 -7.17 -3.03 13.85
CA THR A 159 -8.42 -3.19 14.60
C THR A 159 -9.25 -1.90 14.52
N LYS A 160 -10.50 -1.96 14.98
CA LYS A 160 -11.44 -0.83 14.92
C LYS A 160 -11.04 0.35 15.82
N ASP A 161 -10.16 0.13 16.80
CA ASP A 161 -9.66 1.20 17.68
C ASP A 161 -8.30 1.76 17.23
N ASP A 162 -7.81 1.36 16.06
CA ASP A 162 -6.61 1.93 15.44
C ASP A 162 -6.76 3.45 15.29
N ARG A 163 -5.70 4.18 15.65
CA ARG A 163 -5.68 5.64 15.66
C ARG A 163 -4.79 6.18 14.54
N GLY A 164 -5.24 7.28 13.94
CA GLY A 164 -4.44 8.09 13.01
C GLY A 164 -3.97 9.40 13.63
N PHE A 165 -2.84 9.90 13.14
CA PHE A 165 -2.39 11.29 13.28
C PHE A 165 -3.11 12.16 12.25
N ARG A 166 -3.46 13.39 12.60
CA ARG A 166 -4.01 14.36 11.63
C ARG A 166 -2.94 14.97 10.74
N ASP A 167 -1.81 15.28 11.35
CA ASP A 167 -0.66 15.88 10.71
C ASP A 167 0.59 15.51 11.52
N MET A 168 1.74 16.01 11.07
CA MET A 168 3.01 15.67 11.69
C MET A 168 3.26 16.39 13.03
N GLU A 169 2.54 17.48 13.30
CA GLU A 169 2.57 18.14 14.61
C GLU A 169 1.80 17.29 15.64
N ASP A 170 0.62 16.80 15.27
CA ASP A 170 -0.17 15.84 16.05
C ASP A 170 0.63 14.56 16.34
N LEU A 171 1.42 14.07 15.38
CA LEU A 171 2.39 12.98 15.60
C LEU A 171 3.37 13.34 16.71
N THR A 172 4.00 14.51 16.63
CA THR A 172 4.99 14.96 17.62
C THR A 172 4.37 15.04 19.01
N VAL A 173 3.20 15.65 19.13
CA VAL A 173 2.48 15.80 20.41
C VAL A 173 2.12 14.45 21.04
N LYS A 174 1.74 13.46 20.22
CA LYS A 174 1.25 12.16 20.69
C LYS A 174 2.35 11.14 20.99
N THR A 175 3.50 11.28 20.34
CA THR A 175 4.57 10.27 20.39
C THR A 175 5.88 10.80 20.97
N GLY A 176 6.09 12.12 20.97
CA GLY A 176 7.35 12.75 21.34
C GLY A 176 8.45 12.64 20.27
N ILE A 177 8.13 12.12 19.08
CA ILE A 177 9.09 11.95 17.99
C ILE A 177 9.57 13.31 17.49
N LEU A 178 10.89 13.53 17.51
CA LEU A 178 11.57 14.77 17.17
C LEU A 178 12.88 14.47 16.41
N GLY A 179 13.55 15.52 15.91
CA GLY A 179 14.85 15.40 15.24
C GLY A 179 14.79 14.65 13.91
N ALA A 180 15.80 13.82 13.63
CA ALA A 180 15.99 13.21 12.31
C ALA A 180 14.78 12.41 11.79
N THR A 181 14.12 11.62 12.65
CA THR A 181 12.92 10.86 12.25
C THR A 181 11.76 11.78 11.94
N ARG A 182 11.59 12.85 12.72
CA ARG A 182 10.57 13.88 12.46
C ARG A 182 10.83 14.61 11.14
N GLU A 183 12.06 15.01 10.88
CA GLU A 183 12.50 15.66 9.62
C GLU A 183 12.29 14.73 8.42
N ALA A 184 12.58 13.43 8.56
CA ALA A 184 12.33 12.44 7.53
C ALA A 184 10.84 12.31 7.21
N PHE A 185 9.98 12.23 8.23
CA PHE A 185 8.54 12.18 8.03
C PHE A 185 7.97 13.45 7.40
N ASP A 186 8.50 14.64 7.71
CA ASP A 186 8.12 15.86 6.98
C ASP A 186 8.39 15.74 5.48
N ARG A 187 9.55 15.19 5.13
CA ARG A 187 10.00 15.10 3.75
C ARG A 187 9.26 14.02 2.96
N PHE A 188 9.09 12.83 3.53
CA PHE A 188 8.69 11.65 2.78
C PHE A 188 7.29 11.14 3.10
N CYS A 189 6.64 11.64 4.14
CA CYS A 189 5.42 11.03 4.64
C CYS A 189 4.26 12.03 4.72
N LYS A 190 3.04 11.52 4.80
CA LYS A 190 1.78 12.27 4.97
C LYS A 190 0.85 11.54 5.94
N CYS A 191 -0.29 12.15 6.25
CA CYS A 191 -1.31 11.59 7.15
C CYS A 191 -2.66 11.36 6.48
N GLU A 192 -2.81 11.78 5.22
CA GLU A 192 -4.02 11.65 4.42
C GLU A 192 -3.68 10.97 3.11
N SER A 193 -4.59 10.15 2.59
CA SER A 193 -4.38 9.44 1.33
C SER A 193 -5.26 9.96 0.21
N SER A 194 -4.70 9.88 -0.99
CA SER A 194 -5.35 10.27 -2.24
C SER A 194 -5.59 9.08 -3.16
N PHE A 195 -4.97 7.93 -2.89
CA PHE A 195 -5.04 6.75 -3.75
C PHE A 195 -5.50 5.54 -2.97
N PHE A 196 -6.50 4.83 -3.50
CA PHE A 196 -7.08 3.66 -2.86
C PHE A 196 -7.29 2.56 -3.88
N LYS A 197 -7.03 1.33 -3.48
CA LYS A 197 -7.36 0.14 -4.24
C LYS A 197 -8.57 -0.55 -3.64
N ILE A 198 -9.65 -0.62 -4.39
CA ILE A 198 -10.82 -1.42 -4.03
C ILE A 198 -10.62 -2.81 -4.62
N THR A 199 -10.55 -3.85 -3.79
CA THR A 199 -10.46 -5.24 -4.24
C THR A 199 -11.73 -5.98 -3.86
N GLY A 200 -12.47 -6.44 -4.86
CA GLY A 200 -13.63 -7.31 -4.69
C GLY A 200 -13.23 -8.78 -4.81
N LEU A 201 -13.82 -9.62 -3.97
CA LEU A 201 -13.71 -11.08 -4.02
C LEU A 201 -15.11 -11.67 -4.02
N ALA A 202 -15.40 -12.50 -5.02
CA ALA A 202 -16.59 -13.32 -5.07
C ALA A 202 -16.18 -14.80 -5.16
N THR A 203 -16.90 -15.67 -4.45
CA THR A 203 -16.70 -17.12 -4.54
C THR A 203 -17.92 -17.84 -5.09
N ARG A 204 -17.68 -19.02 -5.66
CA ARG A 204 -18.72 -19.97 -6.05
C ARG A 204 -18.28 -21.40 -5.75
N ARG A 205 -19.27 -22.30 -5.59
CA ARG A 205 -19.05 -23.74 -5.38
C ARG A 205 -18.26 -23.97 -4.10
N LYS A 206 -18.69 -23.34 -2.99
CA LYS A 206 -18.05 -23.49 -1.68
C LYS A 206 -16.59 -23.02 -1.71
N GLY A 207 -16.33 -21.88 -2.35
CA GLY A 207 -14.97 -21.31 -2.43
C GLY A 207 -14.04 -21.87 -3.52
N ASN A 208 -14.47 -22.89 -4.29
CA ASN A 208 -13.65 -23.54 -5.31
C ASN A 208 -13.45 -22.71 -6.58
N ILE A 209 -14.39 -21.81 -6.88
CA ILE A 209 -14.26 -20.82 -7.94
C ILE A 209 -14.15 -19.46 -7.27
N ARG A 210 -13.18 -18.65 -7.71
CA ARG A 210 -12.95 -17.31 -7.16
C ARG A 210 -12.85 -16.32 -8.32
N ALA A 211 -13.56 -15.22 -8.20
CA ALA A 211 -13.39 -14.05 -9.06
C ALA A 211 -12.85 -12.91 -8.20
N VAL A 212 -11.79 -12.28 -8.67
CA VAL A 212 -11.19 -11.11 -8.04
C VAL A 212 -11.22 -9.97 -9.04
N CYS A 213 -11.76 -8.83 -8.64
CA CYS A 213 -11.64 -7.60 -9.39
C CYS A 213 -10.97 -6.53 -8.53
N SER A 214 -10.26 -5.60 -9.18
CA SER A 214 -9.68 -4.47 -8.48
C SER A 214 -9.78 -3.18 -9.27
N ALA A 215 -10.11 -2.10 -8.57
CA ALA A 215 -10.09 -0.75 -9.09
C ALA A 215 -9.04 0.07 -8.34
N ILE A 216 -8.23 0.84 -9.06
CA ILE A 216 -7.41 1.91 -8.48
C ILE A 216 -8.21 3.21 -8.59
N MET A 217 -8.43 3.83 -7.45
CA MET A 217 -9.13 5.09 -7.29
C MET A 217 -8.11 6.19 -7.03
N GLY A 218 -8.31 7.36 -7.65
CA GLY A 218 -7.66 8.60 -7.26
C GLY A 218 -8.66 9.75 -7.26
N TRP A 219 -8.17 10.97 -7.05
CA TRP A 219 -8.97 12.18 -7.07
C TRP A 219 -8.66 13.04 -8.30
N SER A 220 -9.70 13.53 -8.96
CA SER A 220 -9.65 14.62 -9.94
C SER A 220 -10.33 15.87 -9.38
N GLU A 221 -10.34 16.98 -10.14
CA GLU A 221 -11.06 18.20 -9.77
C GLU A 221 -12.57 17.96 -9.57
N ASP A 222 -13.14 16.98 -10.30
CA ASP A 222 -14.57 16.66 -10.29
C ASP A 222 -14.95 15.55 -9.29
N GLY A 223 -13.98 15.04 -8.53
CA GLY A 223 -14.19 14.01 -7.50
C GLY A 223 -13.40 12.72 -7.74
N PRO A 224 -13.80 11.60 -7.11
CA PRO A 224 -13.07 10.34 -7.22
C PRO A 224 -13.24 9.74 -8.62
N VAL A 225 -12.14 9.28 -9.20
CA VAL A 225 -12.09 8.66 -10.53
C VAL A 225 -11.43 7.29 -10.48
N ILE A 226 -11.91 6.37 -11.31
CA ILE A 226 -11.25 5.07 -11.53
C ILE A 226 -10.08 5.32 -12.50
N ILE A 227 -8.87 5.13 -12.02
CA ILE A 227 -7.64 5.24 -12.81
C ILE A 227 -7.38 3.95 -13.58
N GLU A 228 -7.57 2.82 -12.91
CA GLU A 228 -7.34 1.49 -13.49
C GLU A 228 -8.40 0.50 -13.00
N TRP A 229 -8.80 -0.42 -13.88
CA TRP A 229 -9.65 -1.56 -13.55
C TRP A 229 -9.03 -2.86 -14.07
N GLN A 230 -9.03 -3.88 -13.22
CA GLN A 230 -8.58 -5.23 -13.57
C GLN A 230 -9.56 -6.29 -13.06
N GLU A 231 -9.74 -7.35 -13.84
CA GLU A 231 -10.50 -8.54 -13.45
C GLU A 231 -9.62 -9.78 -13.65
N LYS A 232 -9.58 -10.64 -12.63
CA LYS A 232 -8.84 -11.91 -12.63
C LYS A 232 -9.77 -13.01 -12.13
N THR A 233 -10.06 -13.98 -13.00
CA THR A 233 -10.76 -15.21 -12.60
C THR A 233 -9.72 -16.22 -12.14
N LEU A 234 -9.84 -16.65 -10.89
CA LEU A 234 -9.01 -17.69 -10.28
C LEU A 234 -9.89 -18.95 -10.18
N GLY A 235 -9.83 -19.80 -11.22
CA GLY A 235 -10.67 -20.99 -11.32
C GLY A 235 -10.00 -22.13 -12.09
N SER A 236 -9.91 -23.27 -11.40
CA SER A 236 -9.33 -24.59 -11.71
C SER A 236 -7.85 -24.64 -12.04
#